data_AF-A0A7W6S3J6-F1
#
_entry.id   AF-A0A7W6S3J6-F1
#
_cell.length_a   1.000
_cell.length_b   1.000
_cell.length_c   1.000
_cell.angle_alpha   90.00
_cell.angle_beta   90.00
_cell.angle_gamma   90.00
#
_symmetry.space_group_name_H-M   'P 1'
#
loop_
_entity.id
_entity.type
_entity.pdbx_description
1 polymer ?
#
loop_
_entity_poly.entity_id
_entity_poly.type
_entity_poly.pdbx_seq_one_letter_code
_entity_poly.pdbx_strand_id
1 'polypeptide(L)'
;MSRRRRPRPGRHLPPHDAADLAERLDPTLHATLLADGFRLAPTVRPYLRQDGRVTVRLVWRCRAQTGDTVAITATHVVRVEGRAEP
;
A
#
# COMPACT_ATOMS: atom_id res chain seq x y z
N MET A 1 -16.54 -23.95 0.02
CA MET A 1 -16.26 -23.45 -1.33
C MET A 1 -14.97 -22.63 -1.34
N SER A 2 -13.86 -23.22 -1.82
CA SER A 2 -12.60 -22.50 -1.98
C SER A 2 -12.72 -21.54 -3.17
N ARG A 3 -12.73 -20.22 -2.90
CA ARG A 3 -12.56 -19.21 -3.94
C ARG A 3 -11.17 -19.41 -4.55
N ARG A 4 -11.08 -20.15 -5.66
CA ARG A 4 -9.86 -20.25 -6.47
C ARG A 4 -9.35 -18.82 -6.69
N ARG A 5 -8.19 -18.49 -6.12
CA ARG A 5 -7.50 -17.23 -6.36
C ARG A 5 -7.18 -17.20 -7.86
N ARG A 6 -8.03 -16.55 -8.66
CA ARG A 6 -7.67 -16.24 -10.05
C ARG A 6 -6.33 -15.52 -10.01
N PRO A 7 -5.28 -16.02 -10.69
CA PRO A 7 -4.03 -15.30 -10.79
C PRO A 7 -4.35 -13.89 -11.28
N ARG A 8 -4.06 -12.88 -10.46
CA ARG A 8 -4.20 -11.50 -10.92
C ARG A 8 -3.11 -11.32 -11.98
N PRO A 9 -3.46 -10.94 -13.21
CA PRO A 9 -2.57 -11.13 -14.35
C PRO A 9 -1.47 -10.05 -14.51
N GLY A 10 -0.98 -9.51 -13.41
CA GLY A 10 0.15 -8.58 -13.31
C GLY A 10 1.27 -9.14 -12.41
N ARG A 11 2.21 -8.30 -11.98
CA ARG A 11 3.37 -8.72 -11.18
C ARG A 11 3.64 -7.80 -10.00
N HIS A 12 4.22 -8.35 -8.93
CA HIS A 12 4.80 -7.52 -7.88
C HIS A 12 6.08 -6.85 -8.38
N LEU A 13 6.25 -5.58 -8.02
CA LEU A 13 7.48 -4.84 -8.17
C LEU A 13 8.42 -5.16 -6.99
N PRO A 14 9.72 -4.78 -7.08
CA PRO A 14 10.63 -4.86 -5.94
C PRO A 14 10.05 -4.17 -4.69
N PRO A 15 10.46 -4.59 -3.49
CA PRO A 15 10.06 -3.90 -2.27
C PRO A 15 10.59 -2.45 -2.29
N HIS A 16 9.77 -1.53 -1.82
CA HIS A 16 10.10 -0.13 -1.62
C HIS A 16 9.94 0.23 -0.14
N ASP A 17 10.66 1.27 0.29
CA ASP A 17 10.41 1.91 1.56
C ASP A 17 8.96 2.42 1.60
N ALA A 18 8.24 2.07 2.66
CA ALA A 18 6.84 2.43 2.77
C ALA A 18 6.63 3.87 3.23
N ALA A 19 7.54 4.43 4.03
CA ALA A 19 7.44 5.79 4.53
C ALA A 19 7.60 6.78 3.36
N ASP A 20 8.61 6.57 2.51
CA ASP A 20 8.81 7.36 1.28
C ASP A 20 7.56 7.37 0.39
N LEU A 21 6.92 6.21 0.24
CA LEU A 21 5.69 6.10 -0.56
C LEU A 21 4.48 6.71 0.14
N ALA A 22 4.38 6.63 1.47
CA ALA A 22 3.31 7.25 2.22
C ALA A 22 3.39 8.79 2.17
N GLU A 23 4.58 9.36 2.31
CA GLU A 23 4.81 10.80 2.18
C GLU A 23 4.46 11.34 0.79
N ARG A 24 4.69 10.55 -0.26
CA ARG A 24 4.39 10.95 -1.65
C ARG A 24 2.93 10.75 -2.03
N LEU A 25 2.28 9.69 -1.54
CA LEU A 25 0.94 9.30 -1.97
C LEU A 25 -0.16 9.89 -1.09
N ASP A 26 0.08 9.99 0.21
CA ASP A 26 -0.91 10.47 1.19
C ASP A 26 -0.22 11.01 2.46
N PRO A 27 0.49 12.15 2.37
CA PRO A 27 1.25 12.69 3.48
C PRO A 27 0.36 13.06 4.67
N THR A 28 -0.86 13.53 4.41
CA THR A 28 -1.82 13.91 5.45
C THR A 28 -2.28 12.70 6.24
N LEU A 29 -2.75 11.64 5.57
CA LEU A 29 -3.16 10.41 6.26
C LEU A 29 -1.99 9.79 7.03
N HIS A 30 -0.80 9.78 6.42
CA HIS A 30 0.40 9.27 7.07
C HIS A 30 0.70 10.01 8.39
N ALA A 31 0.73 11.35 8.36
CA ALA A 31 1.00 12.17 9.54
C ALA A 31 -0.07 12.00 10.63
N THR A 32 -1.35 11.96 10.26
CA THR A 32 -2.46 11.73 11.20
C THR A 32 -2.31 10.37 11.90
N LEU A 33 -2.05 9.31 11.15
CA LEU A 33 -1.92 7.98 11.73
C LEU A 33 -0.68 7.82 12.62
N LEU A 34 0.43 8.50 12.29
CA LEU A 34 1.59 8.56 13.18
C LEU A 34 1.27 9.29 14.50
N ALA A 35 0.56 10.42 14.43
CA ALA A 35 0.13 11.16 15.61
C ALA A 35 -0.81 10.33 16.51
N ASP A 36 -1.64 9.48 15.90
CA ASP A 36 -2.53 8.53 16.60
C ASP A 36 -1.81 7.27 17.11
N GLY A 37 -0.48 7.20 16.99
CA GLY A 37 0.34 6.11 17.51
C GLY A 37 0.35 4.85 16.65
N PHE A 38 -0.14 4.91 15.41
CA PHE A 38 0.03 3.82 14.47
C PHE A 38 1.46 3.79 13.92
N ARG A 39 1.93 2.58 13.61
CA ARG A 39 3.21 2.34 12.93
C ARG A 39 2.97 1.79 11.55
N LEU A 40 3.59 2.41 10.56
CA LEU A 40 3.58 1.92 9.19
C LEU A 40 4.44 0.66 9.06
N ALA A 41 4.00 -0.31 8.25
CA ALA A 41 4.86 -1.44 7.88
C ALA A 41 6.09 -0.93 7.12
N PRO A 42 7.31 -1.42 7.39
CA PRO A 42 8.54 -0.79 6.89
C PRO A 42 8.70 -0.88 5.38
N THR A 43 8.16 -1.92 4.76
CA THR A 43 8.27 -2.14 3.31
C THR A 43 6.91 -2.42 2.70
N VAL A 44 6.75 -2.00 1.45
CA VAL A 44 5.61 -2.32 0.61
C VAL A 44 6.11 -2.93 -0.70
N ARG A 45 5.35 -3.89 -1.25
CA ARG A 45 5.60 -4.46 -2.59
C ARG A 45 4.47 -4.02 -3.53
N PRO A 46 4.64 -2.90 -4.25
CA PRO A 46 3.66 -2.45 -5.21
C PRO A 46 3.35 -3.53 -6.25
N TYR A 47 2.17 -3.44 -6.84
CA TYR A 47 1.69 -4.40 -7.82
C TYR A 47 1.43 -3.71 -9.14
N LEU A 48 2.23 -4.04 -10.16
CA LEU A 48 2.01 -3.60 -11.54
C LEU A 48 0.88 -4.43 -12.14
N ARG A 49 -0.20 -3.74 -12.51
CA ARG A 49 -1.38 -4.30 -13.15
C ARG A 49 -1.18 -4.41 -14.67
N GLN A 50 -2.05 -5.16 -15.33
CA GLN A 50 -2.03 -5.28 -16.80
C GLN A 50 -2.36 -3.97 -17.52
N ASP A 51 -3.18 -3.13 -16.91
CA ASP A 51 -3.57 -1.82 -17.45
C ASP A 51 -2.44 -0.77 -17.29
N GLY A 52 -1.23 -1.19 -16.92
CA GLY A 52 -0.07 -0.31 -16.74
C GLY A 52 -0.10 0.51 -15.45
N ARG A 53 -1.15 0.39 -14.62
CA ARG A 53 -1.22 1.09 -13.33
C ARG A 53 -0.52 0.30 -12.24
N VAL A 54 -0.04 1.00 -11.22
CA VAL A 54 0.57 0.39 -10.04
C VAL A 54 -0.36 0.55 -8.84
N THR A 55 -0.57 -0.55 -8.13
CA THR A 55 -1.28 -0.54 -6.84
C THR A 55 -0.28 -0.56 -5.71
N VAL A 56 -0.34 0.43 -4.81
CA VAL A 56 0.45 0.48 -3.58
C VAL A 56 -0.49 0.28 -2.40
N ARG A 57 -0.18 -0.67 -1.52
CA ARG A 57 -0.98 -0.96 -0.31
C ARG A 57 -0.16 -0.62 0.92
N LEU A 58 -0.47 0.51 1.54
CA LEU A 58 0.13 0.96 2.79
C LEU A 58 -0.67 0.42 3.96
N VAL A 59 0.03 -0.04 5.02
CA VAL A 59 -0.61 -0.68 6.18
C VAL A 59 -0.01 -0.12 7.46
N TRP A 60 -0.83 0.61 8.21
CA TRP A 60 -0.53 1.12 9.53
C TRP A 60 -1.13 0.21 10.58
N ARG A 61 -0.41 -0.05 11.67
CA ARG A 61 -0.87 -0.88 12.79
C ARG A 61 -0.65 -0.19 14.12
N CYS A 62 -1.60 -0.27 15.03
CA CYS A 62 -1.42 0.10 16.43
C CYS A 62 -1.90 -1.05 17.32
N ARG A 63 -1.44 -1.07 18.57
CA ARG A 63 -2.04 -1.92 19.60
C ARG A 63 -3.06 -1.09 20.37
N ALA A 64 -4.30 -1.54 20.38
CA ALA A 64 -5.34 -0.98 21.21
C ALA A 64 -5.06 -1.26 22.68
N GLN A 65 -5.65 -0.47 23.57
CA GLN A 65 -5.54 -0.65 25.02
C GLN A 65 -6.09 -2.01 25.49
N THR A 66 -7.00 -2.61 24.71
CA THR A 66 -7.54 -3.96 24.93
C THR A 66 -6.55 -5.08 24.62
N GLY A 67 -5.38 -4.76 24.03
CA GLY A 67 -4.40 -5.73 23.55
C GLY A 67 -4.58 -6.13 22.09
N ASP A 68 -5.70 -5.75 21.45
CA ASP A 68 -5.97 -6.06 20.05
C ASP A 68 -5.05 -5.27 19.10
N THR A 69 -4.71 -5.86 17.96
CA THR A 69 -4.02 -5.13 16.89
C THR A 69 -5.03 -4.54 15.92
N VAL A 70 -5.06 -3.21 15.83
CA VAL A 70 -5.86 -2.49 14.84
C VAL A 70 -4.97 -2.20 13.64
N ALA A 71 -5.49 -2.42 12.43
CA ALA A 71 -4.79 -2.13 11.19
C ALA A 71 -5.62 -1.25 10.27
N ILE A 72 -5.02 -0.17 9.79
CA ILE A 72 -5.59 0.71 8.76
C ILE A 72 -4.83 0.44 7.46
N THR A 73 -5.56 0.21 6.38
CA THR A 73 -4.97 -0.02 5.05
C THR A 73 -5.46 1.04 4.08
N ALA A 74 -4.52 1.74 3.44
CA ALA A 74 -4.81 2.57 2.27
C ALA A 74 -4.31 1.87 1.00
N THR A 75 -5.14 1.85 -0.05
CA THR A 75 -4.77 1.30 -1.35
C THR A 75 -4.80 2.40 -2.39
N HIS A 76 -3.64 2.76 -2.93
CA HIS A 76 -3.49 3.78 -3.96
C HIS A 76 -3.31 3.10 -5.32
N VAL A 77 -3.95 3.63 -6.35
CA VAL A 77 -3.74 3.21 -7.74
C VAL A 77 -3.16 4.39 -8.49
N VAL A 78 -1.88 4.28 -8.86
CA VAL A 78 -1.12 5.33 -9.55
C VAL A 78 -0.80 4.93 -10.98
N ARG A 79 -0.62 5.93 -11.85
CA ARG A 79 -0.07 5.73 -13.19
C ARG A 79 1.45 5.66 -13.11
N VAL A 80 2.07 4.86 -13.98
CA VAL A 80 3.53 4.89 -14.17
C VAL A 80 3.79 5.89 -15.30
N GLU A 81 4.28 7.08 -14.96
CA GLU A 81 4.73 8.04 -15.97
C GLU A 81 6.01 7.51 -16.63
N GLY A 82 6.03 7.44 -17.97
CA GLY A 82 7.13 6.88 -18.76
C GLY A 82 6.75 5.80 -19.77
N ARG A 83 5.48 5.37 -19.83
CA ARG A 83 4.96 4.67 -21.01
C ARG A 83 4.33 5.70 -21.94
N ALA A 84 4.95 5.97 -23.07
CA ALA A 84 4.26 6.59 -24.19
C ALA A 84 2.96 5.81 -24.45
N GLU A 85 1.84 6.50 -24.52
CA GLU A 85 0.64 5.92 -25.12
C GLU A 85 0.97 5.56 -26.58
N PRO A 86 0.45 4.44 -27.10
CA PRO A 86 0.64 4.07 -28.50
C PRO A 86 0.08 5.11 -29.47
#